data_AF-A0A933YPJ1-F1
#
_entry.id   AF-A0A933YPJ1-F1
#
_cell.length_a   1.000
_cell.length_b   1.000
_cell.length_c   1.000
_cell.angle_alpha   90.00
_cell.angle_beta   90.00
_cell.angle_gamma   90.00
#
_symmetry.space_group_name_H-M   'P 1'
#
loop_
_entity.id
_entity.type
_entity.pdbx_description
1 polymer ?
#
loop_
_entity_poly.entity_id
_entity_poly.type
_entity_poly.pdbx_seq_one_letter_code
_entity_poly.pdbx_strand_id
1 'polypeptide(L)' 'MVRASARHILVDSKEACEALKSKIEAGEDFAACAKNNSLCPSGRDGGNLGEFGPGQ' A
#
# COMPACT_ATOMS: atom_id res chain seq x y z
N MET A 1 3.51 10.13 -22.76
CA MET A 1 2.27 9.79 -22.01
C MET A 1 2.60 9.86 -20.53
N VAL A 2 1.73 10.44 -19.72
CA VAL A 2 1.93 10.50 -18.26
C VAL A 2 1.77 9.09 -17.68
N ARG A 3 2.72 8.69 -16.84
CA ARG A 3 2.70 7.42 -16.09
C ARG A 3 2.82 7.76 -14.61
N ALA A 4 2.14 6.98 -13.76
CA ALA A 4 2.21 7.12 -12.32
C ALA A 4 2.59 5.77 -11.71
N SER A 5 3.47 5.80 -10.72
CA SER A 5 3.73 4.66 -9.85
C SER A 5 2.96 4.83 -8.54
N ALA A 6 2.26 3.79 -8.11
CA ALA A 6 1.57 3.82 -6.82
C ALA A 6 1.90 2.58 -5.97
N ARG A 7 1.70 2.74 -4.67
CA ARG A 7 1.71 1.65 -3.70
C ARG A 7 0.41 1.68 -2.93
N HIS A 8 -0.13 0.51 -2.59
CA HIS A 8 -1.35 0.43 -1.79
C HIS A 8 -1.28 -0.68 -0.73
N ILE A 9 -2.07 -0.51 0.32
CA ILE A 9 -2.29 -1.54 1.34
C ILE A 9 -3.79 -1.77 1.37
N LEU A 10 -4.21 -2.99 1.04
CA LEU A 10 -5.61 -3.38 1.08
C LEU A 10 -5.87 -4.07 2.42
N VAL A 11 -6.80 -3.55 3.21
CA VAL A 11 -7.21 -4.14 4.50
C VAL A 11 -8.73 -4.34 4.53
N ASP A 12 -9.17 -5.24 5.40
CA ASP A 12 -10.58 -5.63 5.57
C ASP A 12 -11.42 -4.57 6.30
N SER A 13 -10.80 -3.76 7.14
CA SER A 13 -11.49 -2.86 8.07
C SER A 13 -10.87 -1.47 8.09
N LYS A 14 -11.72 -0.47 8.39
CA LYS A 14 -11.29 0.92 8.54
C LYS A 14 -10.34 1.08 9.73
N GLU A 15 -10.58 0.37 10.83
CA GLU A 15 -9.72 0.42 12.02
C GLU A 15 -8.30 -0.06 11.72
N ALA A 16 -8.15 -1.14 10.96
CA ALA A 16 -6.84 -1.62 10.51
C ALA A 16 -6.13 -0.57 9.64
N CYS A 17 -6.88 0.10 8.75
CA CYS A 17 -6.34 1.17 7.91
C CYS A 17 -5.83 2.36 8.75
N GLU A 18 -6.62 2.84 9.71
CA GLU A 18 -6.24 3.96 10.58
C GLU A 18 -5.05 3.61 11.48
N ALA A 19 -4.99 2.39 12.00
CA ALA A 19 -3.85 1.90 12.77
C ALA A 19 -2.56 1.86 11.93
N LEU A 20 -2.63 1.34 10.70
CA LEU A 20 -1.48 1.31 9.79
C LEU A 20 -1.06 2.71 9.38
N LYS A 21 -2.02 3.59 9.07
CA LYS A 21 -1.76 4.99 8.75
C LYS A 21 -0.98 5.66 9.88
N SER A 22 -1.43 5.49 11.12
CA SER A 22 -0.78 6.08 12.30
C SER A 22 0.66 5.58 12.45
N LYS A 23 0.92 4.30 12.19
CA LYS A 23 2.27 3.72 12.26
C LYS A 23 3.18 4.25 11.15
N ILE A 24 2.66 4.36 9.93
CA ILE A 24 3.38 4.94 8.79
C ILE A 24 3.71 6.41 9.06
N GLU A 25 2.76 7.18 9.59
CA GLU A 25 2.97 8.58 9.99
C GLU A 25 3.99 8.71 11.14
N ALA A 26 4.08 7.70 12.02
CA ALA A 26 5.11 7.61 13.06
C ALA A 26 6.51 7.22 12.53
N GLY A 27 6.65 6.91 11.24
CA GLY A 27 7.91 6.58 10.59
C GLY A 27 8.14 5.08 10.37
N GLU A 28 7.12 4.23 10.55
CA GLU A 28 7.22 2.82 10.16
C GLU A 28 7.29 2.69 8.63
N ASP A 29 8.05 1.68 8.16
CA ASP A 29 8.23 1.45 6.73
C ASP A 29 6.94 0.96 6.07
N PHE A 30 6.45 1.71 5.09
CA PHE A 30 5.22 1.38 4.36
C PHE A 30 5.28 0.00 3.71
N ALA A 31 6.45 -0.39 3.16
CA ALA A 31 6.58 -1.69 2.50
C ALA A 31 6.52 -2.84 3.50
N ALA A 32 7.05 -2.67 4.71
CA ALA A 32 6.90 -3.62 5.81
C ALA A 32 5.44 -3.72 6.26
N CYS A 33 4.75 -2.60 6.45
CA CYS A 33 3.32 -2.57 6.79
C CYS A 33 2.49 -3.30 5.72
N ALA A 34 2.78 -3.04 4.43
CA ALA A 34 2.11 -3.67 3.30
C ALA A 34 2.35 -5.18 3.22
N LYS A 35 3.59 -5.64 3.45
CA LYS A 35 3.93 -7.08 3.45
C LYS A 35 3.20 -7.85 4.54
N ASN A 36 3.02 -7.24 5.70
CA ASN A 36 2.45 -7.91 6.86
C ASN A 36 0.92 -7.84 6.93
N ASN A 37 0.30 -6.80 6.35
CA ASN A 37 -1.12 -6.52 6.55
C ASN A 37 -1.94 -6.43 5.26
N SER A 38 -1.32 -6.28 4.08
CA SER A 38 -2.07 -6.14 2.83
C SER A 38 -2.67 -7.48 2.40
N LEU A 39 -3.96 -7.48 2.10
CA LEU A 39 -4.70 -8.59 1.51
C LEU A 39 -4.47 -8.71 -0.01
N CYS A 40 -3.89 -7.69 -0.64
CA CYS A 40 -3.59 -7.72 -2.07
C CYS A 40 -2.28 -8.50 -2.33
N PRO A 41 -2.17 -9.29 -3.42
CA PRO A 41 -0.92 -9.95 -3.79
C PRO A 41 0.28 -9.01 -3.93
N SER A 42 0.04 -7.73 -4.27
CA SER A 42 1.06 -6.66 -4.31
C SER A 42 1.71 -6.41 -2.94
N GLY A 43 1.06 -6.82 -1.84
CA GLY A 43 1.58 -6.74 -0.48
C GLY A 43 2.96 -7.38 -0.34
N ARG A 44 3.20 -8.50 -1.03
CA ARG A 44 4.49 -9.23 -1.03
C ARG A 44 5.65 -8.35 -1.50
N ASP A 45 5.37 -7.40 -2.38
CA ASP A 45 6.31 -6.42 -2.93
C ASP A 45 6.17 -5.04 -2.27
N GLY A 46 5.67 -4.99 -1.03
CA GLY A 46 5.50 -3.73 -0.31
C GLY A 46 4.36 -2.87 -0.82
N GLY A 47 3.33 -3.50 -1.40
CA GLY A 47 2.16 -2.83 -1.98
C GLY A 47 2.39 -2.26 -3.36
N ASN A 48 3.49 -2.61 -4.04
CA ASN A 48 3.87 -2.05 -5.34
C ASN A 48 2.90 -2.46 -6.45
N LEU A 49 2.25 -1.47 -7.08
CA LEU A 49 1.37 -1.68 -8.23
C LEU A 49 2.10 -1.48 -9.58
N GLY A 50 3.37 -1.07 -9.55
CA GLY A 50 4.12 -0.71 -10.75
C GLY A 50 3.73 0.64 -11.32
N GLU A 51 4.11 0.88 -12.58
CA GLU A 51 3.75 2.08 -13.34
C GLU A 51 2.53 1.82 -14.22
N PHE A 52 1.53 2.68 -14.12
CA PHE A 52 0.31 2.61 -14.92
C PHE A 52 -0.07 3.96 -15.52
N GLY A 53 -0.80 3.91 -16.64
CA GLY A 53 -1.36 5.07 -17.32
C GLY A 53 -2.82 5.32 -16.98
N PRO A 54 -3.41 6.44 -17.45
CA PRO A 54 -4.82 6.72 -17.25
C PRO A 54 -5.70 5.64 -17.91
N GLY A 55 -6.60 5.02 -17.12
CA GLY A 55 -7.55 4.00 -17.61
C GLY A 55 -7.02 2.56 -17.62
N GLN A 56 -5.91 2.29 -16.94
CA GLN A 56 -5.29 0.98 -16.81
C GLN A 56 -5.40 0.42 -15.38
#